data_AF-A0A968ZLA1-F1
#
_entry.id   AF-A0A968ZLA1-F1
#
_cell.length_a   1.000
_cell.length_b   1.000
_cell.length_c   1.000
_cell.angle_alpha   90.00
_cell.angle_beta   90.00
_cell.angle_gamma   90.00
#
_symmetry.space_group_name_H-M   'P 1'
#
loop_
_entity.id
_entity.type
_entity.pdbx_description
1 polymer ?
#
loop_
_entity_poly.entity_id
_entity_poly.type
_entity_poly.pdbx_seq_one_letter_code
_entity_poly.pdbx_strand_id
1 'polypeptide(L)'
;MPGFPVGIVLGAQLYFIWTWRGIWRWLAAPPLLMIVAFVMLIPVWVSFEPRIVDSWLLIVELILYTGPPWLLLLGLTRLVIRWATVF
;
A
#
# COMPACT_ATOMS: atom_id res chain seq x y z
N MET A 1 -10.67 6.72 -18.06
CA MET A 1 -10.21 5.65 -17.14
C MET A 1 -11.24 5.53 -16.04
N PRO A 2 -11.83 4.34 -15.75
CA PRO A 2 -12.73 4.21 -14.62
C PRO A 2 -11.94 4.57 -13.37
N GLY A 3 -12.40 5.57 -12.62
CA GLY A 3 -11.73 6.06 -11.43
C GLY A 3 -11.56 4.92 -10.45
N PHE A 4 -10.33 4.42 -10.32
CA PHE A 4 -10.01 3.41 -9.33
C PHE A 4 -10.41 3.96 -7.96
N PRO A 5 -11.05 3.18 -7.07
CA PRO A 5 -11.51 3.70 -5.80
C PRO A 5 -10.34 3.84 -4.82
N VAL A 6 -9.44 4.80 -5.11
CA VAL A 6 -8.25 5.14 -4.33
C VAL A 6 -8.62 5.32 -2.85
N GLY A 7 -9.77 5.95 -2.58
CA GLY A 7 -10.30 6.13 -1.23
C GLY A 7 -10.62 4.83 -0.50
N ILE A 8 -11.11 3.79 -1.20
CA ILE A 8 -11.41 2.48 -0.59
C ILE A 8 -10.11 1.76 -0.23
N VAL A 9 -9.13 1.77 -1.13
CA VAL A 9 -7.85 1.08 -0.92
C VAL A 9 -7.02 1.76 0.17
N LEU A 10 -6.86 3.08 0.09
CA LEU A 10 -6.14 3.83 1.11
C LEU A 10 -6.87 3.79 2.46
N GLY A 11 -8.20 3.89 2.45
CA GLY A 11 -9.02 3.79 3.66
C GLY A 11 -8.87 2.45 4.36
N ALA A 12 -8.95 1.34 3.62
CA ALA A 12 -8.73 0.01 4.17
C ALA A 12 -7.31 -0.14 4.75
N GLN A 13 -6.30 0.37 4.04
CA GLN A 13 -4.92 0.29 4.49
C GLN A 13 -4.67 1.10 5.78
N LEU A 14 -5.16 2.33 5.85
CA LEU A 14 -5.11 3.15 7.05
C LEU A 14 -5.86 2.50 8.22
N TYR A 15 -7.01 1.88 7.94
CA TYR A 15 -7.77 1.14 8.95
C TYR A 15 -6.96 -0.03 9.53
N PHE A 16 -6.28 -0.83 8.70
CA PHE A 16 -5.44 -1.92 9.19
C PHE A 16 -4.22 -1.43 9.97
N ILE A 17 -3.57 -0.36 9.52
CA ILE A 17 -2.46 0.27 10.25
C ILE A 17 -2.92 0.79 11.61
N TRP A 18 -4.12 1.37 11.69
CA TRP A 18 -4.69 1.86 12.93
C TRP A 18 -5.11 0.73 13.88
N THR A 19 -5.77 -0.29 13.35
CA THR A 19 -6.34 -1.40 14.13
C THR A 19 -5.27 -2.36 14.61
N TRP A 20 -4.23 -2.60 13.82
CA TRP A 20 -3.17 -3.54 14.16
C TRP A 20 -2.07 -2.86 14.98
N ARG A 21 -1.57 -3.56 16.00
CA ARG A 21 -0.46 -3.11 16.86
C ARG A 21 0.80 -3.92 16.64
N GLY A 22 1.95 -3.35 17.01
CA GLY A 22 3.25 -4.00 16.95
C GLY A 22 3.72 -4.27 15.51
N ILE A 23 4.29 -5.46 15.28
CA ILE A 23 4.88 -5.87 14.00
C ILE A 23 3.84 -5.80 12.85
N TRP A 24 2.58 -6.16 13.11
CA TRP A 24 1.52 -6.15 12.11
C TRP A 24 1.22 -4.76 11.54
N ARG A 25 1.36 -3.71 12.36
CA ARG A 25 1.22 -2.32 11.90
C ARG A 25 2.29 -1.99 10.87
N TRP A 26 3.53 -2.35 11.20
CA TRP A 26 4.69 -2.11 10.34
C TRP A 26 4.60 -2.90 9.05
N LEU A 27 4.06 -4.11 9.08
CA LEU A 27 3.82 -4.93 7.89
C LEU A 27 2.69 -4.39 7.01
N ALA A 28 1.68 -3.71 7.55
CA ALA A 28 0.59 -3.11 6.76
C ALA A 28 0.97 -1.76 6.11
N ALA A 29 2.00 -1.08 6.63
CA ALA A 29 2.48 0.20 6.14
C ALA A 29 3.19 0.24 4.76
N PRO A 30 3.85 -0.81 4.23
CA PRO A 30 4.73 -0.69 3.07
C PRO A 30 4.05 -0.14 1.80
N PRO A 31 2.86 -0.59 1.37
CA PRO A 31 2.25 -0.01 0.17
C PRO A 31 1.98 1.51 0.29
N LEU A 32 1.57 1.98 1.48
CA LEU A 32 1.38 3.40 1.74
C LEU A 32 2.72 4.16 1.72
N LEU A 33 3.76 3.61 2.36
CA LEU A 33 5.10 4.21 2.37
C LEU A 33 5.70 4.27 0.96
N MET A 34 5.48 3.25 0.13
CA MET A 34 5.92 3.24 -1.26
C MET A 34 5.24 4.34 -2.08
N ILE A 35 3.92 4.54 -1.92
CA ILE A 35 3.22 5.66 -2.58
C ILE A 35 3.80 6.99 -2.14
N VAL A 36 3.97 7.21 -0.83
CA VAL A 36 4.51 8.47 -0.29
C VAL A 36 5.93 8.71 -0.80
N ALA A 37 6.80 7.71 -0.72
CA ALA A 37 8.18 7.81 -1.19
C ALA A 37 8.24 8.10 -2.70
N PHE A 38 7.40 7.42 -3.48
CA PHE A 38 7.33 7.62 -4.93
C PHE A 38 6.87 9.03 -5.28
N VAL A 39 5.80 9.51 -4.65
CA VAL A 39 5.26 10.87 -4.87
C VAL A 39 6.30 11.93 -4.50
N MET A 40 7.03 11.75 -3.40
CA MET A 40 8.10 12.66 -2.98
C MET A 40 9.28 12.69 -3.96
N LEU A 41 9.53 11.60 -4.69
CA LEU A 41 10.61 11.51 -5.67
C LEU A 41 10.22 12.04 -7.06
N ILE A 42 8.94 12.28 -7.35
CA ILE A 42 8.47 12.81 -8.65
C ILE A 42 9.24 14.06 -9.08
N PRO A 43 9.40 15.12 -8.26
CA PRO A 43 10.11 16.34 -8.69
C PRO A 43 11.57 16.06 -9.11
N VAL A 44 12.23 15.14 -8.39
CA VAL A 44 13.59 14.71 -8.70
C VAL A 44 13.61 13.96 -10.02
N TRP A 45 12.71 12.99 -10.22
CA TRP A 45 12.65 12.17 -11.43
C TRP A 45 12.31 12.98 -12.68
N VAL A 46 11.37 13.91 -12.57
CA VAL A 46 10.99 14.82 -13.67
C VAL A 46 12.15 15.72 -14.09
N SER A 47 13.08 16.03 -13.17
CA SER A 47 14.29 16.79 -13.47
C SER A 47 15.30 15.99 -14.33
N PHE A 48 15.25 14.66 -14.31
CA PHE A 48 16.11 13.78 -15.12
C PHE A 48 15.41 13.27 -16.39
N GLU A 49 14.12 12.95 -16.32
CA GLU A 49 13.32 12.43 -17.44
C GLU A 49 11.91 13.03 -17.40
N PRO A 50 11.62 14.10 -18.18
CA PRO A 50 10.34 14.79 -18.15
C PRO A 50 9.14 13.92 -18.53
N ARG A 51 9.36 12.85 -19.29
CA ARG A 51 8.31 11.91 -19.74
C ARG A 51 7.78 11.01 -18.63
N ILE A 52 8.41 10.99 -17.45
CA ILE A 52 7.90 10.29 -16.26
C ILE A 52 6.56 10.88 -15.80
N VAL A 53 6.26 12.15 -16.12
CA VAL A 53 4.96 12.79 -15.85
C VAL A 53 3.78 12.06 -16.52
N ASP A 54 4.03 11.30 -17.59
CA ASP A 54 2.97 10.56 -18.28
C ASP A 54 2.73 9.17 -17.66
N SER A 55 3.69 8.62 -16.92
CA SER A 55 3.69 7.23 -16.43
C SER A 55 3.64 7.09 -14.90
N TRP A 56 3.87 8.16 -14.12
CA TRP A 56 3.84 8.10 -12.65
C TRP A 56 2.47 7.67 -12.10
N LEU A 57 1.36 8.09 -12.73
CA LEU A 57 0.01 7.67 -12.34
C LEU A 57 -0.16 6.16 -12.43
N LEU A 58 0.38 5.55 -13.49
CA LEU A 58 0.30 4.11 -13.71
C LEU A 58 1.09 3.34 -12.64
N ILE A 59 2.23 3.90 -12.19
CA ILE A 59 3.02 3.31 -11.11
C ILE A 59 2.27 3.41 -9.77
N VAL A 60 1.65 4.55 -9.47
CA VAL A 60 0.82 4.71 -8.27
C VAL A 60 -0.38 3.76 -8.30
N GLU A 61 -1.05 3.61 -9.43
CA GLU A 61 -2.13 2.63 -9.61
C GLU A 61 -1.62 1.20 -9.37
N LEU A 62 -0.46 0.83 -9.90
CA LEU A 62 0.14 -0.48 -9.68
C LEU A 62 0.37 -0.77 -8.18
N ILE A 63 0.86 0.22 -7.43
CA ILE A 63 1.04 0.07 -5.98
C ILE A 63 -0.32 -0.04 -5.26
N LEU A 64 -1.32 0.72 -5.69
CA LEU A 64 -2.67 0.62 -5.16
C LEU A 64 -3.35 -0.72 -5.50
N TYR A 65 -3.05 -1.33 -6.64
CA TYR A 65 -3.54 -2.67 -6.99
C TYR A 65 -2.88 -3.78 -6.19
N THR A 66 -1.61 -3.61 -5.81
CA THR A 66 -0.87 -4.60 -5.01
C THR A 66 -1.13 -4.48 -3.50
N GLY A 67 -1.63 -3.34 -3.03
CA GLY A 67 -1.99 -3.10 -1.62
C GLY A 67 -3.04 -4.08 -1.05
N PRO A 68 -4.23 -4.22 -1.67
CA PRO A 68 -5.27 -5.14 -1.19
C PRO A 68 -4.84 -6.61 -1.05
N PRO A 69 -4.20 -7.25 -2.05
CA PRO A 69 -3.74 -8.64 -1.89
C PRO A 69 -2.67 -8.78 -0.81
N TRP A 70 -1.81 -7.77 -0.63
CA TRP A 70 -0.85 -7.73 0.48
C TRP A 70 -1.54 -7.72 1.85
N LEU A 71 -2.53 -6.85 2.04
CA LEU A 71 -3.29 -6.76 3.28
C LEU A 71 -4.09 -8.04 3.57
N LEU A 72 -4.66 -8.67 2.54
CA LEU A 72 -5.34 -9.95 2.64
C LEU A 72 -4.39 -11.05 3.11
N LEU A 73 -3.20 -11.14 2.52
CA LEU A 73 -2.14 -12.07 2.93
C LEU A 73 -1.78 -11.91 4.41
N LEU A 74 -1.52 -10.67 4.86
CA LEU A 74 -1.21 -10.40 6.26
C LEU A 74 -2.37 -10.76 7.20
N GLY A 75 -3.60 -10.48 6.79
CA GLY A 75 -4.80 -10.83 7.56
C GLY A 75 -4.92 -12.35 7.74
N LEU A 76 -4.69 -13.12 6.68
CA LEU A 76 -4.69 -14.58 6.71
C LEU A 76 -3.55 -15.12 7.57
N THR A 77 -2.32 -14.62 7.42
CA THR A 77 -1.18 -15.04 8.26
C THR A 77 -1.46 -14.80 9.73
N ARG A 78 -2.01 -13.63 10.07
CA ARG A 78 -2.37 -13.30 11.45
C ARG A 78 -3.48 -14.21 12.00
N LEU A 79 -4.45 -14.58 11.16
CA LEU A 79 -5.50 -15.53 11.52
C LEU A 79 -4.91 -16.91 11.81
N VAL A 80 -4.04 -17.43 10.93
CA VAL A 80 -3.36 -18.73 11.12
C VAL A 80 -2.54 -18.75 12.40
N ILE A 81 -1.73 -17.71 12.67
CA ILE A 81 -0.95 -17.61 13.90
C ILE A 81 -1.87 -17.60 15.12
N ARG A 82 -2.96 -16.82 15.09
CA ARG A 82 -3.91 -16.77 16.20
C ARG A 82 -4.51 -18.16 16.47
N TRP A 83 -4.90 -18.89 15.43
CA TRP A 83 -5.39 -20.27 15.58
C TRP A 83 -4.31 -21.19 16.16
N ALA A 84 -3.07 -21.11 15.69
CA ALA A 84 -1.96 -21.94 16.18
C ALA A 84 -1.56 -21.67 17.64
N THR A 85 -1.77 -20.44 18.14
CA THR A 85 -1.39 -20.04 19.51
C THR A 85 -2.51 -20.20 20.55
N VAL A 86 -3.73 -20.53 20.13
CA VAL A 86 -4.89 -20.69 21.02
C VAL A 86 -5.11 -22.16 21.45
N PHE A 87 -4.42 -23.10 20.81
CA PHE A 87 -4.24 -24.48 21.28
C PHE A 87 -2.98 -24.60 22.12
#